data_AF-A0A958Y7A2-F1
#
_entry.id   AF-A0A958Y7A2-F1
#
_cell.length_a   1.000
_cell.length_b   1.000
_cell.length_c   1.000
_cell.angle_alpha   90.00
_cell.angle_beta   90.00
_cell.angle_gamma   90.00
#
_symmetry.space_group_name_H-M   'P 1'
#
loop_
_entity.id
_entity.type
_entity.pdbx_description
1 polymer ?
#
loop_
_entity_poly.entity_id
_entity_poly.type
_entity_poly.pdbx_seq_one_letter_code
_entity_poly.pdbx_strand_id
1 'polypeptide(L)'
;PNKPRFVAGSIGPTNRTASLSPDVNRPEFRTITFEELRVAYKEQVEALIAGGVDILLVETIFDTLNAKAALFAIEEVKEEQNIDIPIMVSGTITDASGRTLSGQTVEAFMTSVSHIPLLSIGFNCALGAEQLKPYLQRLAQKTDFFTSAHPNAGLPNAFGQYDQTSEEMQAFIKEYLDHKLVNIIGGCCGTTPEHIKAIADVVNDYKPRPLKVNVNV
;
A
#
# COMPACT_ATOMS: atom_id res chain seq x y z
N PRO A 1 13.25 -13.05 -20.75
CA PRO A 1 14.01 -11.76 -20.72
C PRO A 1 14.95 -11.75 -19.51
N ASN A 2 16.13 -11.10 -19.59
CA ASN A 2 17.13 -11.13 -18.51
C ASN A 2 16.74 -10.33 -17.24
N LYS A 3 15.81 -9.38 -17.37
CA LYS A 3 15.19 -8.65 -16.25
C LYS A 3 13.68 -8.66 -16.49
N PRO A 4 12.93 -9.68 -16.02
CA PRO A 4 11.48 -9.74 -16.20
C PRO A 4 10.80 -8.50 -15.58
N ARG A 5 9.59 -8.20 -16.04
CA ARG A 5 8.69 -7.20 -15.46
C ARG A 5 7.44 -7.93 -15.01
N PHE A 6 6.86 -7.43 -13.92
CA PHE A 6 5.62 -7.94 -13.35
C PHE A 6 4.55 -6.85 -13.46
N VAL A 7 3.31 -7.27 -13.63
CA VAL A 7 2.13 -6.42 -13.71
C VAL A 7 1.34 -6.55 -12.41
N ALA A 8 1.19 -5.44 -11.68
CA ALA A 8 0.33 -5.39 -10.50
C ALA A 8 -1.07 -4.89 -10.90
N GLY A 9 -2.10 -5.68 -10.60
CA GLY A 9 -3.50 -5.27 -10.70
C GLY A 9 -3.86 -4.36 -9.53
N SER A 10 -3.87 -3.06 -9.77
CA SER A 10 -4.21 -2.04 -8.77
C SER A 10 -5.70 -2.04 -8.42
N ILE A 11 -5.99 -2.02 -7.12
CA ILE A 11 -7.33 -1.98 -6.53
C ILE A 11 -7.37 -0.83 -5.53
N GLY A 12 -8.03 0.26 -5.93
CA GLY A 12 -8.21 1.44 -5.10
C GLY A 12 -9.36 1.32 -4.09
N PRO A 13 -9.49 2.24 -3.13
CA PRO A 13 -10.37 2.13 -1.96
C PRO A 13 -11.86 2.47 -2.20
N THR A 14 -12.25 2.77 -3.46
CA THR A 14 -13.50 3.46 -3.85
C THR A 14 -13.62 4.88 -3.28
N ASN A 15 -14.75 5.56 -3.53
CA ASN A 15 -15.07 6.87 -2.95
C ASN A 15 -16.03 6.81 -1.75
N ARG A 16 -16.40 5.61 -1.27
CA ARG A 16 -17.31 5.42 -0.12
C ARG A 16 -16.58 4.78 1.05
N THR A 17 -16.95 5.11 2.28
CA THR A 17 -16.38 4.55 3.52
C THR A 17 -17.39 3.61 4.18
N ALA A 18 -16.99 2.37 4.48
CA ALA A 18 -17.83 1.45 5.25
C ALA A 18 -17.69 1.66 6.77
N SER A 19 -16.56 2.18 7.24
CA SER A 19 -16.31 2.39 8.67
C SER A 19 -16.67 3.79 9.17
N LEU A 20 -16.73 4.79 8.28
CA LEU A 20 -16.99 6.19 8.61
C LEU A 20 -18.34 6.65 8.03
N SER A 21 -19.10 7.42 8.82
CA SER A 21 -20.28 8.12 8.30
C SER A 21 -19.83 9.33 7.48
N PRO A 22 -20.40 9.57 6.29
CA PRO A 22 -20.19 10.80 5.55
C PRO A 22 -20.98 11.99 6.13
N ASP A 23 -21.88 11.76 7.09
CA ASP A 23 -22.66 12.78 7.77
C ASP A 23 -22.24 12.86 9.25
N VAL A 24 -21.57 13.96 9.61
CA VAL A 24 -21.08 14.20 10.98
C VAL A 24 -22.19 14.27 12.03
N ASN A 25 -23.43 14.55 11.62
CA ASN A 25 -24.59 14.60 12.52
C ASN A 25 -25.24 13.23 12.72
N ARG A 26 -24.87 12.23 11.91
CA ARG A 26 -25.43 10.88 11.91
C ARG A 26 -24.32 9.84 12.00
N PRO A 27 -23.67 9.66 13.17
CA PRO A 27 -22.52 8.78 13.32
C PRO A 27 -22.80 7.30 13.00
N GLU A 28 -24.05 6.87 13.06
CA GLU A 28 -24.52 5.52 12.74
C GLU A 28 -24.70 5.27 11.24
N PHE A 29 -24.85 6.31 10.42
CA PHE A 29 -25.19 6.17 9.00
C PHE A 29 -23.99 5.70 8.17
N ARG A 30 -24.24 4.85 7.16
CA ARG A 30 -23.25 4.41 6.16
C ARG A 30 -23.89 4.42 4.77
N THR A 31 -23.13 4.86 3.76
CA THR A 31 -23.58 4.93 2.34
C THR A 31 -23.25 3.69 1.53
N ILE A 32 -22.54 2.74 2.15
CA ILE A 32 -22.13 1.50 1.53
C ILE A 32 -22.05 0.42 2.62
N THR A 33 -22.40 -0.80 2.25
CA THR A 33 -22.27 -1.98 3.09
C THR A 33 -21.02 -2.79 2.70
N PHE A 34 -20.60 -3.68 3.59
CA PHE A 34 -19.50 -4.61 3.30
C PHE A 34 -19.82 -5.49 2.07
N GLU A 35 -21.06 -5.95 1.96
CA GLU A 35 -21.50 -6.83 0.88
C GLU A 35 -21.48 -6.13 -0.48
N GLU A 36 -21.93 -4.88 -0.56
CA GLU A 36 -21.85 -4.10 -1.80
C GLU A 36 -20.39 -3.86 -2.24
N LEU A 37 -19.50 -3.60 -1.28
CA LEU A 37 -18.07 -3.49 -1.57
C LEU A 37 -17.48 -4.82 -2.04
N ARG A 38 -17.81 -5.93 -1.37
CA ARG A 38 -17.33 -7.27 -1.73
C ARG A 38 -17.70 -7.60 -3.18
N VAL A 39 -18.97 -7.40 -3.56
CA VAL A 39 -19.44 -7.65 -4.93
C VAL A 39 -18.68 -6.81 -5.95
N ALA A 40 -18.50 -5.51 -5.68
CA ALA A 40 -17.78 -4.62 -6.59
C ALA A 40 -16.29 -4.99 -6.72
N TYR A 41 -15.63 -5.31 -5.60
CA TYR A 41 -14.23 -5.75 -5.63
C TYR A 41 -14.06 -7.09 -6.33
N LYS A 42 -14.99 -8.03 -6.15
CA LYS A 42 -14.96 -9.34 -6.80
C LYS A 42 -14.96 -9.19 -8.32
N GLU A 43 -15.86 -8.38 -8.86
CA GLU A 43 -15.92 -8.08 -10.31
C GLU A 43 -14.58 -7.52 -10.83
N GLN A 44 -14.00 -6.55 -10.12
CA GLN A 44 -12.71 -5.97 -10.48
C GLN A 44 -11.58 -7.02 -10.44
N VAL A 45 -11.54 -7.85 -9.39
CA VAL A 45 -10.52 -8.88 -9.18
C VAL A 45 -10.58 -9.94 -10.29
N GLU A 46 -11.78 -10.43 -10.63
CA GLU A 46 -11.97 -11.38 -11.73
C GLU A 46 -11.47 -10.80 -13.06
N ALA A 47 -11.78 -9.54 -13.35
CA ALA A 47 -11.32 -8.87 -14.56
C ALA A 47 -9.79 -8.68 -14.60
N LEU A 48 -9.17 -8.31 -13.47
CA LEU A 48 -7.72 -8.18 -13.37
C LEU A 48 -7.01 -9.52 -13.59
N ILE A 49 -7.51 -10.60 -12.96
CA ILE A 49 -6.97 -11.95 -13.11
C ILE A 49 -7.13 -12.44 -14.55
N ALA A 50 -8.30 -12.25 -15.16
CA ALA A 50 -8.53 -12.57 -16.56
C ALA A 50 -7.60 -11.79 -17.50
N GLY A 51 -7.23 -10.56 -17.11
CA GLY A 51 -6.22 -9.74 -17.79
C GLY A 51 -4.77 -10.22 -17.64
N GLY A 52 -4.51 -11.24 -16.80
CA GLY A 52 -3.20 -11.86 -16.64
C GLY A 52 -2.22 -11.07 -15.77
N VAL A 53 -2.71 -10.35 -14.75
CA VAL A 53 -1.83 -9.69 -13.77
C VAL A 53 -1.05 -10.72 -12.94
N ASP A 54 0.17 -10.38 -12.55
CA ASP A 54 1.04 -11.27 -11.76
C ASP A 54 0.78 -11.17 -10.25
N ILE A 55 0.26 -10.02 -9.80
CA ILE A 55 0.09 -9.66 -8.39
C ILE A 55 -1.15 -8.76 -8.26
N LEU A 56 -1.91 -8.87 -7.18
CA LEU A 56 -2.98 -7.92 -6.84
C LEU A 56 -2.48 -6.91 -5.79
N LEU A 57 -2.74 -5.62 -5.99
CA LEU A 57 -2.32 -4.55 -5.10
C LEU A 57 -3.55 -3.78 -4.59
N VAL A 58 -3.95 -4.03 -3.35
CA VAL A 58 -4.97 -3.24 -2.65
C VAL A 58 -4.28 -2.02 -2.03
N GLU A 59 -4.46 -0.85 -2.62
CA GLU A 59 -3.68 0.34 -2.29
C GLU A 59 -4.52 1.55 -1.92
N THR A 60 -3.83 2.57 -1.41
CA THR A 60 -4.42 3.84 -0.96
C THR A 60 -5.52 3.60 0.09
N ILE A 61 -5.32 2.62 0.97
CA ILE A 61 -6.33 2.23 1.94
C ILE A 61 -6.43 3.31 3.02
N PHE A 62 -7.50 4.10 2.93
CA PHE A 62 -7.89 5.04 3.97
C PHE A 62 -8.89 4.44 4.97
N ASP A 63 -9.68 3.45 4.54
CA ASP A 63 -10.68 2.73 5.35
C ASP A 63 -10.37 1.22 5.35
N THR A 64 -10.02 0.69 6.53
CA THR A 64 -9.62 -0.71 6.68
C THR A 64 -10.78 -1.69 6.48
N LEU A 65 -12.03 -1.29 6.73
CA LEU A 65 -13.18 -2.16 6.46
C LEU A 65 -13.37 -2.34 4.95
N ASN A 66 -13.11 -1.30 4.14
CA ASN A 66 -13.09 -1.42 2.69
C ASN A 66 -12.00 -2.39 2.22
N ALA A 67 -10.79 -2.27 2.76
CA ALA A 67 -9.71 -3.18 2.43
C ALA A 67 -10.07 -4.63 2.79
N LYS A 68 -10.71 -4.88 3.94
CA LYS A 68 -11.17 -6.22 4.29
C LYS A 68 -12.22 -6.77 3.32
N ALA A 69 -13.10 -5.93 2.77
CA ALA A 69 -14.04 -6.34 1.73
C ALA A 69 -13.30 -6.73 0.44
N ALA A 70 -12.28 -5.96 0.04
CA ALA A 70 -11.43 -6.29 -1.11
C ALA A 70 -10.66 -7.60 -0.89
N LEU A 71 -10.03 -7.77 0.26
CA LEU A 71 -9.27 -8.97 0.60
C LEU A 71 -10.15 -10.21 0.66
N PHE A 72 -11.37 -10.08 1.19
CA PHE A 72 -12.35 -11.16 1.19
C PHE A 72 -12.76 -11.55 -0.24
N ALA A 73 -13.07 -10.57 -1.08
CA ALA A 73 -13.39 -10.82 -2.49
C ALA A 73 -12.22 -11.48 -3.25
N ILE A 74 -10.97 -11.13 -2.93
CA ILE A 74 -9.78 -11.78 -3.52
C ILE A 74 -9.70 -13.25 -3.12
N GLU A 75 -9.86 -13.57 -1.84
CA GLU A 75 -9.81 -14.97 -1.37
C GLU A 75 -10.96 -15.80 -1.95
N GLU A 76 -12.18 -15.25 -2.06
CA GLU A 76 -13.29 -15.92 -2.76
C GLU A 76 -12.94 -16.27 -4.21
N VAL A 77 -12.36 -15.34 -4.97
CA VAL A 77 -11.98 -15.59 -6.37
C VAL A 77 -10.83 -16.60 -6.45
N LYS A 78 -9.86 -16.54 -5.53
CA LYS A 78 -8.77 -17.52 -5.45
C LYS A 78 -9.30 -18.94 -5.20
N GLU A 79 -10.26 -19.09 -4.30
CA GLU A 79 -10.93 -20.37 -4.01
C GLU A 79 -11.74 -20.86 -5.21
N GLU A 80 -12.57 -20.01 -5.81
CA GLU A 80 -13.44 -20.36 -6.93
C GLU A 80 -12.67 -20.75 -8.20
N GLN A 81 -11.55 -20.08 -8.47
CA GLN A 81 -10.72 -20.35 -9.65
C GLN A 81 -9.54 -21.29 -9.36
N ASN A 82 -9.36 -21.69 -8.10
CA ASN A 82 -8.25 -22.53 -7.63
C ASN A 82 -6.87 -21.98 -8.07
N ILE A 83 -6.63 -20.71 -7.77
CA ILE A 83 -5.40 -19.97 -8.09
C ILE A 83 -4.75 -19.44 -6.82
N ASP A 84 -3.44 -19.22 -6.87
CA ASP A 84 -2.69 -18.62 -5.77
C ASP A 84 -1.90 -17.40 -6.24
N ILE A 85 -2.62 -16.29 -6.48
CA ILE A 85 -2.02 -15.02 -6.87
C ILE A 85 -1.53 -14.24 -5.63
N PRO A 86 -0.29 -13.71 -5.62
CA PRO A 86 0.22 -12.92 -4.51
C PRO A 86 -0.55 -11.61 -4.31
N ILE A 87 -0.68 -11.20 -3.04
CA ILE A 87 -1.41 -9.99 -2.64
C ILE A 87 -0.46 -9.00 -1.97
N MET A 88 -0.49 -7.75 -2.43
CA MET A 88 0.14 -6.60 -1.78
C MET A 88 -0.93 -5.72 -1.16
N VAL A 89 -0.65 -5.19 0.02
CA VAL A 89 -1.52 -4.24 0.73
C VAL A 89 -0.76 -2.96 1.02
N SER A 90 -1.33 -1.81 0.66
CA SER A 90 -0.73 -0.50 0.92
C SER A 90 -1.74 0.45 1.57
N GLY A 91 -1.45 0.84 2.82
CA GLY A 91 -2.23 1.83 3.55
C GLY A 91 -1.88 3.25 3.16
N THR A 92 -2.72 4.20 3.57
CA THR A 92 -2.38 5.63 3.51
C THR A 92 -2.48 6.25 4.89
N ILE A 93 -1.37 6.81 5.36
CA ILE A 93 -1.30 7.62 6.58
C ILE A 93 -1.62 9.06 6.17
N THR A 94 -2.68 9.63 6.73
CA THR A 94 -3.25 10.89 6.21
C THR A 94 -2.49 12.14 6.62
N ASP A 95 -1.81 12.10 7.77
CA ASP A 95 -1.09 13.25 8.32
C ASP A 95 -0.02 12.83 9.35
N ALA A 96 0.61 13.83 9.98
CA ALA A 96 1.64 13.66 11.00
C ALA A 96 1.17 12.94 12.29
N SER A 97 -0.14 12.72 12.47
CA SER A 97 -0.64 11.90 13.59
C SER A 97 -0.27 10.42 13.46
N GLY A 98 0.11 9.97 12.25
CA GLY A 98 0.48 8.58 12.02
C GLY A 98 -0.69 7.61 11.97
N ARG A 99 -1.86 8.10 11.54
CA ARG A 99 -3.09 7.31 11.45
C ARG A 99 -3.63 7.26 10.02
N THR A 100 -4.37 6.19 9.72
CA THR A 100 -5.27 6.15 8.56
C THR A 100 -6.45 7.10 8.77
N LEU A 101 -7.22 7.38 7.72
CA LEU A 101 -8.44 8.18 7.83
C LEU A 101 -9.45 7.55 8.79
N SER A 102 -9.53 6.21 8.83
CA SER A 102 -10.33 5.45 9.80
C SER A 102 -9.73 5.41 11.22
N GLY A 103 -8.67 6.17 11.49
CA GLY A 103 -8.09 6.36 12.82
C GLY A 103 -7.12 5.27 13.29
N GLN A 104 -6.76 4.30 12.44
CA GLN A 104 -5.87 3.20 12.85
C GLN A 104 -4.41 3.64 12.86
N THR A 105 -3.65 3.22 13.89
CA THR A 105 -2.20 3.32 13.87
C THR A 105 -1.58 2.31 12.90
N VAL A 106 -0.29 2.46 12.60
CA VAL A 106 0.50 1.51 11.78
C VAL A 106 0.30 0.05 12.22
N GLU A 107 0.45 -0.24 13.52
CA GLU A 107 0.35 -1.60 14.05
C GLU A 107 -1.08 -2.13 14.06
N ALA A 108 -2.06 -1.24 14.31
CA ALA A 108 -3.47 -1.61 14.25
C ALA A 108 -3.90 -1.97 12.82
N PHE A 109 -3.46 -1.18 11.83
CA PHE A 109 -3.67 -1.46 10.41
C PHE A 109 -3.02 -2.78 10.01
N MET A 110 -1.73 -2.96 10.30
CA MET A 110 -1.00 -4.19 10.04
C MET A 110 -1.74 -5.40 10.63
N THR A 111 -2.09 -5.36 11.91
CA THR A 111 -2.81 -6.45 12.58
C THR A 111 -4.15 -6.75 11.91
N SER A 112 -4.89 -5.70 11.51
CA SER A 112 -6.23 -5.84 10.91
C SER A 112 -6.21 -6.56 9.56
N VAL A 113 -5.11 -6.46 8.80
CA VAL A 113 -4.97 -7.07 7.46
C VAL A 113 -4.08 -8.31 7.42
N SER A 114 -3.39 -8.65 8.52
CA SER A 114 -2.46 -9.80 8.60
C SER A 114 -3.13 -11.18 8.71
N HIS A 115 -4.46 -11.26 8.56
CA HIS A 115 -5.20 -12.52 8.59
C HIS A 115 -5.13 -13.31 7.27
N ILE A 116 -4.52 -12.73 6.24
CA ILE A 116 -4.27 -13.35 4.94
C ILE A 116 -2.76 -13.39 4.64
N PRO A 117 -2.28 -14.33 3.81
CA PRO A 117 -0.88 -14.42 3.42
C PRO A 117 -0.51 -13.30 2.43
N LEU A 118 0.03 -12.20 2.96
CA LEU A 118 0.48 -11.07 2.14
C LEU A 118 1.88 -11.30 1.58
N LEU A 119 2.09 -10.94 0.32
CA LEU A 119 3.44 -10.75 -0.21
C LEU A 119 4.10 -9.56 0.48
N SER A 120 3.42 -8.41 0.49
CA SER A 120 3.95 -7.21 1.15
C SER A 120 2.86 -6.39 1.82
N ILE A 121 3.25 -5.68 2.88
CA ILE A 121 2.48 -4.60 3.49
C ILE A 121 3.28 -3.30 3.45
N GLY A 122 2.62 -2.20 3.15
CA GLY A 122 3.29 -0.94 2.95
C GLY A 122 2.41 0.28 3.10
N PHE A 123 2.96 1.41 2.67
CA PHE A 123 2.25 2.67 2.61
C PHE A 123 2.49 3.42 1.30
N ASN A 124 1.47 4.09 0.82
CA ASN A 124 1.53 4.95 -0.36
C ASN A 124 0.69 6.22 -0.19
N CYS A 125 1.01 7.23 -0.99
CA CYS A 125 0.29 8.50 -1.06
C CYS A 125 0.32 9.31 0.25
N ALA A 126 -0.38 10.45 0.25
CA ALA A 126 -0.53 11.47 1.29
C ALA A 126 0.76 12.14 1.80
N LEU A 127 1.81 11.36 2.08
CA LEU A 127 3.08 11.81 2.62
C LEU A 127 4.21 11.69 1.59
N GLY A 128 5.14 12.63 1.65
CA GLY A 128 6.43 12.52 0.97
C GLY A 128 7.36 11.51 1.66
N ALA A 129 8.49 11.22 1.01
CA ALA A 129 9.44 10.23 1.52
C ALA A 129 10.02 10.60 2.91
N GLU A 130 10.28 11.87 3.16
CA GLU A 130 10.76 12.30 4.48
C GLU A 130 9.74 12.00 5.59
N GLN A 131 8.48 12.40 5.39
CA GLN A 131 7.42 12.29 6.39
C GLN A 131 6.96 10.84 6.60
N LEU A 132 7.07 9.98 5.59
CA LEU A 132 6.65 8.59 5.66
C LEU A 132 7.66 7.69 6.42
N LYS A 133 8.95 8.08 6.47
CA LYS A 133 10.04 7.32 7.12
C LYS A 133 9.69 6.77 8.51
N PRO A 134 9.23 7.56 9.50
CA PRO A 134 8.97 7.07 10.85
C PRO A 134 7.91 5.97 10.92
N TYR A 135 6.90 6.02 10.04
CA TYR A 135 5.83 5.02 10.02
C TYR A 135 6.29 3.71 9.38
N LEU A 136 7.12 3.82 8.34
CA LEU A 136 7.77 2.67 7.73
C LEU A 136 8.75 1.99 8.71
N GLN A 137 9.50 2.75 9.52
CA GLN A 137 10.34 2.19 10.58
C GLN A 137 9.54 1.34 11.57
N ARG A 138 8.39 1.85 12.02
CA ARG A 138 7.47 1.12 12.90
C ARG A 138 6.95 -0.16 12.25
N LEU A 139 6.51 -0.07 10.99
CA LEU A 139 6.01 -1.22 10.24
C LEU A 139 7.09 -2.30 10.09
N ALA A 140 8.27 -1.93 9.59
CA ALA A 140 9.38 -2.84 9.35
C ALA A 140 9.84 -3.58 10.62
N GLN A 141 9.73 -2.95 11.79
CA GLN A 141 10.05 -3.59 13.06
C GLN A 141 9.03 -4.63 13.51
N LYS A 142 7.78 -4.54 13.06
CA LYS A 142 6.65 -5.32 13.58
C LYS A 142 6.14 -6.39 12.61
N THR A 143 6.31 -6.20 11.31
CA THR A 143 5.81 -7.14 10.29
C THR A 143 6.82 -8.25 9.95
N ASP A 144 6.28 -9.43 9.67
CA ASP A 144 7.01 -10.57 9.11
C ASP A 144 6.89 -10.64 7.56
N PHE A 145 5.99 -9.84 6.96
CA PHE A 145 5.87 -9.72 5.52
C PHE A 145 6.98 -8.85 4.92
N PHE A 146 7.10 -8.88 3.58
CA PHE A 146 7.89 -7.86 2.90
C PHE A 146 7.25 -6.47 3.11
N THR A 147 8.09 -5.46 3.07
CA THR A 147 7.70 -4.06 3.26
C THR A 147 7.72 -3.33 1.93
N SER A 148 6.67 -2.56 1.63
CA SER A 148 6.61 -1.73 0.43
C SER A 148 6.39 -0.25 0.78
N ALA A 149 6.87 0.65 -0.08
CA ALA A 149 6.58 2.08 0.04
C ALA A 149 6.49 2.76 -1.33
N HIS A 150 5.51 3.63 -1.50
CA HIS A 150 5.33 4.45 -2.70
C HIS A 150 4.98 5.89 -2.27
N PRO A 151 5.95 6.66 -1.74
CA PRO A 151 5.71 8.02 -1.28
C PRO A 151 5.38 8.96 -2.45
N ASN A 152 4.76 10.09 -2.13
CA ASN A 152 4.62 11.20 -3.07
C ASN A 152 5.97 11.90 -3.31
N ALA A 153 6.08 12.66 -4.40
CA ALA A 153 7.18 13.59 -4.65
C ALA A 153 7.03 14.82 -3.73
N GLY A 154 7.23 14.62 -2.43
CA GLY A 154 6.98 15.62 -1.40
C GLY A 154 5.49 15.82 -1.10
N LEU A 155 5.18 16.86 -0.33
CA LEU A 155 3.81 17.29 -0.08
C LEU A 155 3.35 18.23 -1.22
N PRO A 156 2.06 18.21 -1.59
CA PRO A 156 1.56 19.12 -2.61
C PRO A 156 1.66 20.59 -2.14
N ASN A 157 2.04 21.48 -3.05
CA ASN A 157 2.05 22.92 -2.79
C ASN A 157 0.63 23.50 -2.80
N ALA A 158 0.50 24.81 -2.57
CA ALA A 158 -0.81 25.49 -2.51
C ALA A 158 -1.64 25.40 -3.81
N PHE A 159 -1.01 25.04 -4.94
CA PHE A 159 -1.66 24.81 -6.23
C PHE A 159 -1.92 23.31 -6.52
N GLY A 160 -1.64 22.43 -5.56
CA GLY A 160 -1.78 20.98 -5.70
C GLY A 160 -0.69 20.31 -6.53
N GLN A 161 0.42 21.02 -6.82
CA GLN A 161 1.55 20.50 -7.59
C GLN A 161 2.63 19.93 -6.67
N TYR A 162 3.49 19.08 -7.21
CA TYR A 162 4.59 18.44 -6.49
C TYR A 162 5.91 18.99 -7.00
N ASP A 163 6.63 19.70 -6.15
CA ASP A 163 7.85 20.44 -6.52
C ASP A 163 9.14 19.66 -6.19
N GLN A 164 9.03 18.55 -5.45
CA GLN A 164 10.21 17.74 -5.08
C GLN A 164 10.84 17.15 -6.35
N THR A 165 12.15 17.30 -6.45
CA THR A 165 12.96 16.77 -7.55
C THR A 165 13.30 15.30 -7.36
N SER A 166 13.72 14.63 -8.44
CA SER A 166 14.18 13.24 -8.39
C SER A 166 15.39 13.03 -7.48
N GLU A 167 16.28 14.02 -7.42
CA GLU A 167 17.49 14.03 -6.61
C GLU A 167 17.15 14.14 -5.12
N GLU A 168 16.22 15.02 -4.75
CA GLU A 168 15.72 15.13 -3.39
C GLU A 168 14.99 13.87 -2.95
N MET A 169 14.12 13.31 -3.81
CA MET A 169 13.44 12.05 -3.52
C MET A 169 14.45 10.92 -3.32
N GLN A 170 15.47 10.82 -4.18
CA GLN A 170 16.54 9.83 -4.06
C GLN A 170 17.27 9.93 -2.72
N ALA A 171 17.60 11.15 -2.28
CA ALA A 171 18.28 11.37 -0.99
C ALA A 171 17.43 10.85 0.19
N PHE A 172 16.11 11.09 0.18
CA PHE A 172 15.22 10.55 1.21
C PHE A 172 15.02 9.04 1.11
N ILE A 173 14.95 8.47 -0.11
CA ILE A 173 14.87 7.02 -0.28
C ILE A 173 16.14 6.33 0.18
N LYS A 174 17.32 6.94 0.01
CA LYS A 174 18.58 6.40 0.53
C LYS A 174 18.52 6.11 2.03
N GLU A 175 17.87 7.00 2.80
CA GLU A 175 17.63 6.79 4.23
C GLU A 175 16.80 5.52 4.50
N TYR A 176 15.85 5.16 3.62
CA TYR A 176 15.08 3.93 3.80
C TYR A 176 15.96 2.70 3.60
N LEU A 177 16.87 2.77 2.64
CA LEU A 177 17.77 1.68 2.27
C LEU A 177 18.86 1.50 3.33
N ASP A 178 19.46 2.59 3.82
CA ASP A 178 20.47 2.58 4.88
C ASP A 178 19.92 1.94 6.17
N HIS A 179 18.64 2.22 6.49
CA HIS A 179 17.95 1.64 7.63
C HIS A 179 17.25 0.30 7.33
N LYS A 180 17.39 -0.24 6.11
CA LYS A 180 16.79 -1.51 5.66
C LYS A 180 15.29 -1.58 5.92
N LEU A 181 14.55 -0.56 5.46
CA LEU A 181 13.13 -0.39 5.76
C LEU A 181 12.18 -0.94 4.68
N VAL A 182 12.68 -1.22 3.48
CA VAL A 182 11.86 -1.64 2.33
C VAL A 182 12.38 -2.89 1.63
N ASN A 183 11.46 -3.58 0.96
CA ASN A 183 11.72 -4.64 -0.02
C ASN A 183 11.26 -4.23 -1.42
N ILE A 184 10.20 -3.44 -1.51
CA ILE A 184 9.65 -2.88 -2.75
C ILE A 184 9.53 -1.38 -2.57
N ILE A 185 10.01 -0.60 -3.54
CA ILE A 185 9.96 0.86 -3.50
C ILE A 185 9.53 1.39 -4.87
N GLY A 186 8.68 2.42 -4.86
CA GLY A 186 8.33 3.17 -6.06
C GLY A 186 7.87 4.58 -5.70
N GLY A 187 6.93 5.11 -6.47
CA GLY A 187 6.41 6.45 -6.32
C GLY A 187 4.90 6.51 -6.50
N CYS A 188 4.26 7.52 -5.90
CA CYS A 188 2.84 7.80 -6.05
C CYS A 188 2.63 9.19 -6.68
N CYS A 189 1.82 10.06 -6.10
CA CYS A 189 1.49 11.35 -6.70
C CYS A 189 2.73 12.25 -6.85
N GLY A 190 2.82 12.93 -8.00
CA GLY A 190 3.93 13.81 -8.36
C GLY A 190 5.17 13.10 -8.90
N THR A 191 5.27 11.77 -8.75
CA THR A 191 6.44 11.04 -9.24
C THR A 191 6.41 10.85 -10.75
N THR A 192 7.59 10.89 -11.37
CA THR A 192 7.78 10.82 -12.83
C THR A 192 8.77 9.71 -13.19
N PRO A 193 8.95 9.37 -14.49
CA PRO A 193 9.99 8.42 -14.89
C PRO A 193 11.40 8.78 -14.41
N GLU A 194 11.73 10.07 -14.30
CA GLU A 194 13.00 10.56 -13.74
C GLU A 194 13.15 10.19 -12.27
N HIS A 195 12.08 10.34 -11.48
CA HIS A 195 12.05 9.88 -10.09
C HIS A 195 12.25 8.36 -9.99
N ILE A 196 11.52 7.58 -10.79
CA ILE A 196 11.64 6.13 -10.80
C ILE A 196 13.05 5.70 -11.22
N LYS A 197 13.69 6.41 -12.16
CA LYS A 197 15.08 6.17 -12.54
C LYS A 197 16.03 6.45 -11.38
N ALA A 198 15.90 7.59 -10.71
CA ALA A 198 16.76 7.94 -9.58
C ALA A 198 16.63 6.94 -8.42
N ILE A 199 15.41 6.47 -8.13
CA ILE A 199 15.14 5.37 -7.19
C ILE A 199 15.83 4.08 -7.67
N ALA A 200 15.61 3.69 -8.93
CA ALA A 200 16.17 2.47 -9.49
C ALA A 200 17.71 2.46 -9.49
N ASP A 201 18.34 3.61 -9.70
CA ASP A 201 19.80 3.74 -9.68
C ASP A 201 20.35 3.54 -8.26
N VAL A 202 19.76 4.18 -7.23
CA VAL A 202 20.26 4.05 -5.85
C VAL A 202 19.99 2.67 -5.24
N VAL A 203 18.86 2.02 -5.56
CA VAL A 203 18.54 0.71 -4.96
C VAL A 203 19.47 -0.43 -5.43
N ASN A 204 20.14 -0.29 -6.57
CA ASN A 204 21.02 -1.34 -7.11
C ASN A 204 22.22 -1.65 -6.19
N ASP A 205 22.63 -0.68 -5.36
CA ASP A 205 23.76 -0.81 -4.44
C ASP A 205 23.36 -1.42 -3.08
N TYR A 206 22.06 -1.68 -2.88
CA TYR A 206 21.52 -2.11 -1.59
C TYR A 206 20.90 -3.50 -1.64
N LYS A 207 20.95 -4.19 -0.50
CA LYS A 207 20.21 -5.44 -0.30
C LYS A 207 18.82 -5.12 0.26
N PRO A 208 17.77 -5.87 -0.13
CA PRO A 208 16.44 -5.73 0.46
C PRO A 208 16.46 -5.94 1.98
N ARG A 209 15.45 -5.39 2.67
CA ARG A 209 15.24 -5.65 4.10
C ARG A 209 15.21 -7.16 4.39
N PRO A 210 15.99 -7.67 5.36
CA PRO A 210 15.91 -9.06 5.77
C PRO A 210 14.57 -9.33 6.45
N LEU A 211 13.91 -10.41 6.07
CA LEU A 211 12.73 -10.89 6.80
C LEU A 211 13.17 -11.54 8.12
N LYS A 212 12.33 -11.41 9.14
CA LYS A 212 12.48 -12.19 10.36
C LYS A 212 12.07 -13.61 10.03
N VAL A 213 13.04 -14.52 9.95
CA VAL A 213 12.74 -15.94 9.94
C VAL A 213 12.30 -16.28 11.36
N ASN A 214 10.99 -16.37 11.61
CA ASN A 214 10.50 -16.99 12.82
C ASN A 214 10.84 -18.48 12.72
N VAL A 215 11.96 -18.87 13.34
CA VAL A 215 12.28 -20.27 13.61
C VAL A 215 11.31 -20.72 14.70
N ASN A 216 10.08 -21.03 14.31
CA ASN A 216 9.16 -21.77 15.16
C ASN A 216 9.56 -23.24 15.04
N VAL A 217 10.32 -23.70 16.05
CA VAL A 217 10.54 -25.12 16.38
C VAL A 217 9.23 -25.70 16.92
#